data_AF-A0A2H9N7N9-F1
#
_entry.id   AF-A0A2H9N7N9-F1
#
_cell.length_a   1.000
_cell.length_b   1.000
_cell.length_c   1.000
_cell.angle_alpha   90.00
_cell.angle_beta   90.00
_cell.angle_gamma   90.00
#
_symmetry.space_group_name_H-M   'P 1'
#
loop_
_entity.id
_entity.type
_entity.pdbx_description
1 polymer ?
#
loop_
_entity_poly.entity_id
_entity_poly.type
_entity_poly.pdbx_seq_one_letter_code
_entity_poly.pdbx_strand_id
1 'polypeptide(L)'
;MKKFFESKTLKVMVLVLGIIIFAMALAFVLVKFNVFQKKPVAYSVIYLQTGDIYFGELSQFPYPVLKNGYILQRGQDGGVSLLSISSTIWEPAGYVRLNRDMIVFTAPLAKTSAVYRMIIAQQQGGAVQGSPVPSTPNSSLPQPKSSIKPSPVLSPVE
;
A
#
# COMPACT_ATOMS: atom_id res chain seq x y z
N MET A 1 16.64 -58.83 22.31
CA MET A 1 16.32 -57.40 22.59
C MET A 1 14.95 -56.96 22.04
N LYS A 2 13.91 -57.82 21.94
CA LYS A 2 12.58 -57.42 21.41
C LYS A 2 11.47 -57.25 22.47
N LYS A 3 11.69 -57.71 23.71
CA LYS A 3 10.66 -57.71 24.77
C LYS A 3 10.50 -56.37 25.53
N PHE A 4 11.34 -55.36 25.25
CA PHE A 4 11.23 -54.08 25.95
C PHE A 4 10.08 -53.19 25.44
N PHE A 5 9.54 -53.42 24.23
CA PHE A 5 8.52 -52.57 23.59
C PHE A 5 7.05 -52.94 23.88
N GLU A 6 6.79 -53.97 24.69
CA GLU A 6 5.43 -54.47 24.93
C GLU A 6 4.77 -53.99 26.23
N SER A 7 5.47 -53.26 27.10
CA SER A 7 4.82 -52.70 28.29
C SER A 7 4.01 -51.45 27.92
N LYS A 8 2.73 -51.43 28.34
CA LYS A 8 1.82 -50.29 28.14
C LYS A 8 2.45 -48.99 28.66
N THR A 9 3.23 -49.07 29.73
CA THR A 9 3.98 -47.96 30.33
C THR A 9 5.09 -47.42 29.43
N LEU A 10 5.85 -48.27 28.72
CA LEU A 10 6.88 -47.80 27.81
C LEU A 10 6.29 -47.11 26.57
N LYS A 11 5.17 -47.62 26.04
CA LYS A 11 4.46 -46.97 24.92
C LYS A 11 3.96 -45.57 25.30
N VAL A 12 3.41 -45.41 26.50
CA VAL A 12 2.97 -44.10 27.02
C VAL A 12 4.17 -43.17 27.22
N MET A 13 5.28 -43.66 27.77
CA MET A 13 6.48 -42.86 27.98
C MET A 13 7.10 -42.38 26.65
N VAL A 14 7.16 -43.24 25.62
CA VAL A 14 7.63 -42.87 24.28
C VAL A 14 6.69 -41.85 23.62
N LEU A 15 5.37 -42.00 23.79
CA LEU A 15 4.38 -41.05 23.27
C LEU A 15 4.56 -39.66 23.91
N VAL A 16 4.69 -39.61 25.24
CA VAL A 16 4.91 -38.35 25.98
C VAL A 16 6.21 -37.69 25.55
N LEU A 17 7.30 -38.46 25.43
CA LEU A 17 8.58 -37.95 24.96
C LEU A 17 8.49 -37.40 23.52
N GLY A 18 7.77 -38.10 22.64
CA GLY A 18 7.51 -37.64 21.28
C GLY A 18 6.75 -36.31 21.24
N ILE A 19 5.74 -36.14 22.08
CA ILE A 19 4.96 -34.89 22.18
C ILE A 19 5.85 -33.74 22.68
N ILE A 20 6.70 -33.98 23.67
CA ILE A 20 7.63 -32.96 24.20
C ILE A 20 8.62 -32.51 23.12
N ILE A 21 9.22 -33.46 22.39
CA ILE A 21 10.14 -33.16 21.30
C ILE A 21 9.42 -32.39 20.19
N PHE A 22 8.19 -32.78 19.85
CA PHE A 22 7.39 -32.09 18.85
C PHE A 22 7.03 -30.65 19.27
N ALA A 23 6.63 -30.45 20.54
CA ALA A 23 6.33 -29.13 21.08
C ALA A 23 7.58 -28.22 21.08
N MET A 24 8.75 -28.76 21.45
CA MET A 24 10.03 -28.04 21.36
C MET A 24 10.39 -27.68 19.91
N ALA A 25 10.23 -28.62 18.97
CA ALA A 25 10.48 -28.35 17.55
C ALA A 25 9.53 -27.26 17.02
N LEU A 26 8.25 -27.31 17.39
CA LEU A 26 7.27 -26.31 16.99
C LEU A 26 7.58 -24.93 17.58
N ALA A 27 7.95 -24.87 18.86
CA ALA A 27 8.39 -23.63 19.51
C ALA A 27 9.65 -23.05 18.84
N PHE A 28 10.64 -23.89 18.51
CA PHE A 28 11.85 -23.47 17.82
C PHE A 28 11.55 -22.88 16.43
N VAL A 29 10.66 -23.51 15.67
CA VAL A 29 10.18 -23.01 14.37
C VAL A 29 9.49 -21.64 14.55
N LEU A 30 8.56 -21.52 15.51
CA LEU A 30 7.84 -20.27 15.77
C LEU A 30 8.78 -19.10 16.13
N VAL A 31 9.81 -19.36 16.93
CA VAL A 31 10.84 -18.36 17.30
C VAL A 31 11.75 -18.04 16.10
N LYS A 32 12.22 -19.05 15.36
CA LYS A 32 13.12 -18.85 14.21
C LYS A 32 12.46 -18.09 13.06
N PHE A 33 11.19 -18.36 12.79
CA PHE A 33 10.43 -17.63 11.78
C PHE A 33 9.88 -16.29 12.28
N ASN A 34 10.25 -15.90 13.51
CA ASN A 34 9.91 -14.61 14.10
C ASN A 34 8.41 -14.31 13.95
N VAL A 35 7.56 -15.34 14.05
CA VAL A 35 6.13 -15.30 13.71
C VAL A 35 5.39 -14.26 14.57
N PHE A 36 5.92 -13.98 15.76
CA PHE A 36 5.41 -12.99 16.70
C PHE A 36 5.94 -11.57 16.50
N GLN A 37 6.96 -11.36 15.67
CA GLN A 37 7.36 -10.00 15.35
C GLN A 37 6.36 -9.42 14.36
N LYS A 38 5.68 -8.35 14.78
CA LYS A 38 4.83 -7.53 13.93
C LYS A 38 5.67 -7.15 12.70
N LYS A 39 5.42 -7.82 11.58
CA LYS A 39 6.07 -7.48 10.31
C LYS A 39 5.87 -5.98 10.11
N PRO A 40 6.92 -5.22 9.77
CA PRO A 40 6.74 -3.81 9.48
C PRO A 40 5.64 -3.71 8.43
N VAL A 41 4.62 -2.90 8.73
CA VAL A 41 3.47 -2.71 7.87
C VAL A 41 4.00 -2.20 6.52
N ALA A 42 3.98 -3.07 5.52
CA ALA A 42 4.52 -2.79 4.21
C ALA A 42 3.43 -2.13 3.37
N TYR A 43 3.43 -0.80 3.35
CA TYR A 43 2.59 -0.05 2.41
C TYR A 43 3.00 -0.39 0.99
N SER A 44 2.02 -0.54 0.11
CA SER A 44 2.19 -0.81 -1.31
C SER A 44 1.36 0.16 -2.13
N VAL A 45 1.84 0.45 -3.34
CA VAL A 45 1.07 1.13 -4.37
C VAL A 45 0.33 0.05 -5.16
N ILE A 46 -0.91 0.34 -5.52
CA ILE A 46 -1.77 -0.50 -6.32
C ILE A 46 -2.25 0.36 -7.48
N TYR A 47 -1.85 -0.04 -8.69
CA TYR A 47 -2.29 0.60 -9.93
C TYR A 47 -3.36 -0.26 -10.58
N LEU A 48 -4.56 0.31 -10.75
CA LEU A 48 -5.67 -0.38 -11.38
C LEU A 48 -5.71 -0.11 -12.87
N GLN A 49 -6.38 -1.00 -13.60
CA GLN A 49 -6.60 -0.87 -15.04
C GLN A 49 -7.44 0.35 -15.41
N THR A 50 -8.24 0.88 -14.47
CA THR A 50 -9.00 2.13 -14.62
C THR A 50 -8.09 3.36 -14.67
N GLY A 51 -6.81 3.24 -14.28
CA GLY A 51 -5.88 4.34 -14.12
C GLY A 51 -5.82 4.89 -12.69
N ASP A 52 -6.66 4.39 -11.78
CA ASP A 52 -6.67 4.80 -10.38
C ASP A 52 -5.48 4.23 -9.62
N ILE A 53 -4.96 5.04 -8.69
CA ILE A 53 -3.83 4.68 -7.84
C ILE A 53 -4.28 4.68 -6.39
N TYR A 54 -4.12 3.55 -5.73
CA TYR A 54 -4.32 3.43 -4.29
C TYR A 54 -3.02 3.11 -3.57
N PHE A 55 -2.95 3.53 -2.32
CA PHE A 55 -1.83 3.27 -1.42
C PHE A 55 -2.36 2.62 -0.16
N GLY A 56 -1.69 1.61 0.38
CA GLY A 56 -2.15 1.01 1.63
C GLY A 56 -1.49 -0.32 1.92
N GLU A 57 -2.00 -1.00 2.92
CA GLU A 57 -1.55 -2.34 3.29
C GLU A 57 -2.21 -3.36 2.38
N LEU A 58 -1.42 -3.99 1.50
CA LEU A 58 -1.92 -4.99 0.58
C LEU A 58 -1.69 -6.40 1.13
N SER A 59 -2.77 -7.14 1.34
CA SER A 59 -2.74 -8.59 1.58
C SER A 59 -3.18 -9.32 0.32
N GLN A 60 -2.36 -10.21 -0.23
CA GLN A 60 -2.67 -10.88 -1.50
C GLN A 60 -3.41 -12.22 -1.34
N PHE A 61 -3.46 -12.79 -0.13
CA PHE A 61 -3.99 -14.12 0.12
C PHE A 61 -5.18 -14.10 1.09
N PRO A 62 -6.27 -14.87 0.83
CA PRO A 62 -6.53 -15.64 -0.40
C PRO A 62 -6.94 -14.77 -1.60
N TYR A 63 -7.41 -13.54 -1.34
CA TYR A 63 -7.74 -12.54 -2.35
C TYR A 63 -7.04 -11.21 -2.02
N PRO A 64 -6.78 -10.34 -3.03
CA PRO A 64 -6.23 -9.01 -2.79
C PRO A 64 -7.16 -8.16 -1.91
N VAL A 65 -6.68 -7.75 -0.75
CA VAL A 65 -7.37 -6.86 0.18
C VAL A 65 -6.47 -5.69 0.48
N LEU A 66 -7.01 -4.49 0.28
CA LEU A 66 -6.41 -3.24 0.69
C LEU A 66 -6.97 -2.83 2.06
N LYS A 67 -6.09 -2.70 3.05
CA LYS A 67 -6.42 -2.15 4.36
C LYS A 67 -5.73 -0.79 4.53
N ASN A 68 -6.33 0.09 5.33
CA ASN A 68 -5.80 1.44 5.58
C ASN A 68 -5.41 2.11 4.26
N GLY A 69 -6.35 2.12 3.33
CA GLY A 69 -6.11 2.61 1.98
C GLY A 69 -6.17 4.14 1.91
N TYR A 70 -5.41 4.72 1.00
CA TYR A 70 -5.33 6.15 0.74
C TYR A 70 -5.35 6.43 -0.77
N ILE A 71 -5.89 7.58 -1.13
CA ILE A 71 -5.96 8.11 -2.50
C ILE A 71 -5.23 9.45 -2.52
N LEU A 72 -4.51 9.74 -3.61
CA LEU A 72 -3.94 11.06 -3.84
C LEU A 72 -5.03 12.01 -4.32
N GLN A 73 -5.19 13.13 -3.62
CA GLN A 73 -6.06 14.22 -4.04
C GLN A 73 -5.20 15.42 -4.42
N ARG A 74 -5.49 16.01 -5.58
CA ARG A 74 -4.87 17.26 -6.01
C ARG A 74 -5.82 18.41 -5.68
N GLY A 75 -5.34 19.36 -4.89
CA GLY A 75 -6.03 20.62 -4.62
C GLY A 75 -6.02 21.55 -5.83
N GLN A 76 -6.92 22.54 -5.82
CA GLN A 76 -6.97 23.58 -6.87
C GLN A 76 -5.70 24.45 -6.90
N ASP A 77 -5.01 24.55 -5.77
CA ASP A 77 -3.72 25.20 -5.59
C ASP A 77 -2.53 24.38 -6.14
N GLY A 78 -2.79 23.20 -6.71
CA GLY A 78 -1.75 22.26 -7.13
C GLY A 78 -1.12 21.48 -5.98
N GLY A 79 -1.59 21.71 -4.74
CA GLY A 79 -1.20 20.94 -3.56
C GLY A 79 -1.61 19.47 -3.71
N VAL A 80 -0.82 18.58 -3.12
CA VAL A 80 -1.11 17.15 -3.09
C VAL A 80 -1.40 16.74 -1.65
N SER A 81 -2.58 16.17 -1.42
CA SER A 81 -2.99 15.64 -0.12
C SER A 81 -3.33 14.15 -0.23
N LEU A 82 -3.34 13.48 0.91
CA LEU A 82 -3.81 12.11 1.02
C LEU A 82 -5.22 12.11 1.60
N LEU A 83 -6.14 11.43 0.91
CA LEU A 83 -7.47 11.15 1.41
C LEU A 83 -7.52 9.69 1.87
N SER A 84 -7.93 9.45 3.12
CA SER A 84 -8.16 8.09 3.59
C SER A 84 -9.38 7.50 2.89
N ILE A 85 -9.29 6.25 2.43
CA ILE A 85 -10.43 5.55 1.83
C ILE A 85 -11.55 5.41 2.84
N SER A 86 -11.25 5.20 4.13
CA SER A 86 -12.25 5.15 5.19
C SER A 86 -12.95 6.49 5.45
N SER A 87 -12.47 7.61 4.88
CA SER A 87 -13.14 8.92 4.95
C SER A 87 -13.73 9.35 3.61
N THR A 88 -13.87 8.43 2.65
CA THR A 88 -14.55 8.70 1.38
C THR A 88 -16.06 8.67 1.53
N ILE A 89 -16.78 9.23 0.56
CA ILE A 89 -18.25 9.26 0.54
C ILE A 89 -18.93 7.89 0.61
N TRP A 90 -18.21 6.83 0.25
CA TRP A 90 -18.69 5.45 0.21
C TRP A 90 -18.17 4.63 1.40
N GLU A 91 -17.44 5.26 2.33
CA GLU A 91 -17.02 4.81 3.65
C GLU A 91 -16.99 3.27 3.82
N PRO A 92 -16.04 2.57 3.17
CA PRO A 92 -15.96 1.14 3.27
C PRO A 92 -15.65 0.72 4.71
N ALA A 93 -16.13 -0.46 5.11
CA ALA A 93 -16.05 -1.01 6.47
C ALA A 93 -14.63 -1.42 6.94
N GLY A 94 -13.61 -0.62 6.62
CA GLY A 94 -12.23 -0.77 7.04
C GLY A 94 -11.30 -1.47 6.04
N TYR A 95 -11.84 -2.13 5.02
CA TYR A 95 -11.06 -2.76 3.97
C TYR A 95 -11.77 -2.71 2.62
N VAL A 96 -10.97 -2.75 1.56
CA VAL A 96 -11.46 -2.84 0.17
C VAL A 96 -10.93 -4.13 -0.43
N ARG A 97 -11.83 -4.99 -0.88
CA ARG A 97 -11.46 -6.17 -1.66
C ARG A 97 -11.26 -5.72 -3.11
N LEU A 98 -10.08 -6.00 -3.65
CA LEU A 98 -9.74 -5.64 -5.02
C LEU A 98 -9.93 -6.86 -5.93
N ASN A 99 -10.46 -6.64 -7.13
CA ASN A 99 -10.45 -7.66 -8.16
C ASN A 99 -9.01 -7.83 -8.67
N ARG A 100 -8.47 -9.05 -8.59
CA ARG A 100 -7.09 -9.35 -9.00
C ARG A 100 -6.87 -9.04 -10.48
N ASP A 101 -7.86 -9.28 -11.32
CA ASP A 101 -7.75 -9.11 -12.77
C ASP A 101 -7.73 -7.63 -13.19
N MET A 102 -8.13 -6.73 -12.28
CA MET A 102 -8.13 -5.28 -12.50
C MET A 102 -6.86 -4.61 -11.97
N ILE A 103 -5.95 -5.36 -11.35
CA ILE A 103 -4.68 -4.84 -10.84
C ILE A 103 -3.63 -4.98 -11.93
N VAL A 104 -3.11 -3.86 -12.41
CA VAL A 104 -2.04 -3.84 -13.42
C VAL A 104 -0.69 -4.10 -12.77
N PHE A 105 -0.39 -3.41 -11.66
CA PHE A 105 0.81 -3.69 -10.86
C PHE A 105 0.64 -3.31 -9.40
N THR A 106 1.49 -3.93 -8.57
CA THR A 106 1.66 -3.58 -7.16
C THR A 106 3.13 -3.47 -6.85
N ALA A 107 3.53 -2.46 -6.08
CA ALA A 107 4.92 -2.31 -5.66
C ALA A 107 5.00 -1.84 -4.19
N PRO A 108 5.96 -2.35 -3.40
CA PRO A 108 6.16 -1.88 -2.04
C PRO A 108 6.62 -0.42 -2.03
N LEU A 109 6.09 0.40 -1.12
CA LEU A 109 6.53 1.77 -0.92
C LEU A 109 7.86 1.79 -0.19
N ALA A 110 8.81 2.52 -0.76
CA ALA A 110 10.02 2.88 -0.04
C ALA A 110 9.69 3.79 1.15
N LYS A 111 10.33 3.56 2.30
CA LYS A 111 10.20 4.42 3.49
C LYS A 111 10.66 5.86 3.23
N THR A 112 11.48 6.06 2.21
CA THR A 112 11.95 7.38 1.75
C THR A 112 10.96 8.07 0.80
N SER A 113 9.91 7.40 0.32
CA SER A 113 8.95 8.03 -0.58
C SER A 113 8.16 9.15 0.12
N ALA A 114 7.82 10.20 -0.62
CA ALA A 114 7.01 11.30 -0.09
C ALA A 114 5.66 10.80 0.43
N VAL A 115 5.00 9.92 -0.33
CA VAL A 115 3.71 9.31 0.02
C VAL A 115 3.81 8.52 1.33
N TYR A 116 4.85 7.71 1.52
CA TYR A 116 5.04 6.97 2.77
C TYR A 116 5.12 7.93 3.98
N ARG A 117 5.88 9.02 3.87
CA ARG A 117 5.99 10.02 4.94
C ARG A 117 4.65 10.71 5.23
N MET A 118 3.87 11.03 4.19
CA MET A 118 2.54 11.60 4.33
C MET A 118 1.59 10.65 5.08
N ILE A 119 1.58 9.35 4.72
CA ILE A 119 0.78 8.32 5.41
C ILE A 119 1.14 8.27 6.90
N ILE A 120 2.44 8.18 7.22
CA ILE A 120 2.89 8.07 8.60
C ILE A 120 2.57 9.32 9.41
N ALA A 121 2.75 10.51 8.85
CA ALA A 121 2.44 11.76 9.53
C ALA A 121 0.94 11.94 9.77
N GLN A 122 0.09 11.53 8.82
CA GLN A 122 -1.36 11.52 8.99
C GLN A 122 -1.82 10.54 10.08
N GLN A 123 -1.17 9.38 10.21
CA GLN A 123 -1.46 8.40 11.26
C GLN A 123 -1.05 8.87 12.66
N GLN A 124 -0.08 9.77 12.77
CA GLN A 124 0.39 10.35 14.03
C GLN A 124 -0.43 11.57 14.49
N GLY A 125 -1.56 11.85 13.84
CA GLY A 125 -2.41 13.01 14.16
C GLY A 125 -1.85 14.36 13.67
N GLY A 126 -0.80 14.33 12.84
CA GLY A 126 -0.27 15.52 12.18
C GLY A 126 -1.09 15.88 10.94
N ALA A 127 -1.60 17.10 10.88
CA ALA A 127 -2.14 17.66 9.65
C ALA A 127 -0.99 17.85 8.64
N VAL A 128 -0.89 16.95 7.65
CA VAL A 128 0.12 17.08 6.60
C VAL A 128 -0.42 18.02 5.53
N GLN A 129 -0.11 19.30 5.69
CA GLN A 129 -0.18 20.26 4.59
C GLN A 129 0.88 19.84 3.56
N GLY A 130 0.44 19.56 2.33
CA GLY A 130 1.26 18.98 1.28
C GLY A 130 2.60 19.70 1.13
N SER A 131 3.70 18.98 1.31
CA SER A 131 5.01 19.50 0.93
C SER A 131 5.04 19.67 -0.59
N PRO A 132 5.57 20.78 -1.12
CA PRO A 132 5.67 20.96 -2.57
C PRO A 132 6.53 19.85 -3.16
N VAL A 133 5.97 19.12 -4.12
CA VAL A 133 6.76 18.28 -5.01
C VAL A 133 7.78 19.21 -5.68
N PRO A 134 9.09 18.92 -5.65
CA PRO A 134 10.05 19.73 -6.37
C PRO A 134 9.71 19.69 -7.86
N SER A 135 9.37 20.85 -8.41
CA SER A 135 9.20 21.06 -9.84
C SER A 135 10.51 20.70 -10.54
N THR A 136 10.45 19.76 -11.48
CA THR A 136 11.51 19.55 -12.45
C THR A 136 11.78 20.85 -13.20
N PRO A 137 13.05 21.20 -13.47
CA PRO A 137 13.40 22.43 -14.16
C PRO A 137 12.84 22.43 -15.59
N ASN A 138 12.24 23.55 -15.96
CA ASN A 138 11.88 24.01 -17.30
C ASN A 138 12.33 23.11 -18.46
N SER A 139 11.37 22.42 -19.09
CA SER A 139 11.41 22.22 -20.55
C SER A 139 10.34 23.11 -21.16
N SER A 140 10.72 24.36 -21.41
CA SER A 140 10.03 25.21 -22.37
C SER A 140 10.21 24.61 -23.76
N LEU A 141 9.20 23.92 -24.27
CA LEU A 141 9.06 23.81 -25.72
C LEU A 141 8.83 25.24 -26.26
N PRO A 142 9.50 25.66 -27.35
CA PRO A 142 9.25 26.95 -27.97
C PRO A 142 7.78 27.01 -28.44
N GLN A 143 7.01 27.96 -27.92
CA GLN A 143 5.72 28.30 -28.52
C GLN A 143 5.97 28.88 -29.93
N PRO A 144 5.28 28.39 -30.98
CA PRO A 144 5.26 29.08 -32.25
C PRO A 144 4.57 30.44 -32.06
N LYS A 145 5.28 31.52 -32.42
CA LYS A 145 4.75 32.88 -32.46
C LYS A 145 3.59 32.94 -33.46
N SER A 146 2.35 32.88 -32.97
CA SER A 146 1.19 33.25 -33.78
C SER A 146 1.13 34.77 -33.88
N SER A 147 1.80 35.32 -34.89
CA SER A 147 1.60 36.70 -35.33
C SER A 147 0.44 36.71 -36.30
N ILE A 148 -0.78 36.89 -35.79
CA ILE A 148 -1.91 37.33 -36.62
C ILE A 148 -2.28 38.71 -36.10
N LYS A 149 -1.77 39.72 -36.81
CA LYS A 149 -2.21 41.11 -36.72
C LYS A 149 -3.70 41.15 -37.13
N PRO A 150 -4.64 41.64 -36.31
CA PRO A 150 -5.97 41.92 -36.81
C PRO A 150 -5.90 43.08 -37.81
N SER A 151 -6.34 42.83 -39.04
CA SER A 151 -6.56 43.87 -40.05
C SER A 151 -7.56 44.90 -39.52
N PRO A 152 -7.37 46.21 -39.81
CA PRO A 152 -8.33 47.23 -39.41
C PRO A 152 -9.64 47.03 -40.17
N VAL A 153 -10.73 46.91 -39.42
CA VAL A 153 -12.09 46.99 -39.95
C VAL A 153 -12.30 48.41 -40.46
N LEU A 154 -12.47 48.56 -41.77
CA LEU A 154 -12.95 49.80 -42.39
C LEU A 154 -14.39 50.04 -41.94
N SER A 155 -14.63 51.15 -41.25
CA SER A 155 -15.97 51.67 -41.02
C SER A 155 -16.61 52.03 -42.37
N PRO A 156 -17.88 51.66 -42.62
CA PRO A 156 -18.63 52.18 -43.74
C PRO A 156 -18.89 53.68 -43.57
N VAL A 157 -18.60 54.44 -44.63
CA VAL A 157 -19.07 55.81 -44.84
C VAL A 157 -20.39 55.70 -45.61
N GLU A 158 -21.49 56.07 -44.96
CA GLU A 158 -22.65 56.84 -45.45
C GLU A 158 -23.82 56.78 -44.45
#